data_AF-A0A834TJY2-F1
#
_entry.id   AF-A0A834TJY2-F1
#
_cell.length_a   1.000
_cell.length_b   1.000
_cell.length_c   1.000
_cell.angle_alpha   90.00
_cell.angle_beta   90.00
_cell.angle_gamma   90.00
#
_symmetry.space_group_name_H-M   'P 1'
#
loop_
_entity.id
_entity.type
_entity.pdbx_description
1 polymer ?
#
loop_
_entity_poly.entity_id
_entity_poly.type
_entity_poly.pdbx_seq_one_letter_code
_entity_poly.pdbx_strand_id
1 'polypeptide(L)'
;MVSASTAKSLAKLRRRRGGVVGGGATLSRIFAVKCVPPTPPPIPSSSSSFSSAPAASSASDIHPKPSSSEIQGGKRNASGWSKWLLFLPGAITFGLGTWQIFRREDKIKMLEYREKRLHMEPLKFSSASPSSEELDSLEFRKVLCKGVFDEKNSIYVGPRSRSISGVTENGYYLITPLMPVPNCPDSVRFPVLVNRGWVPRSWKDKFIEASQDGGEQSSDRPPSPSEAGGTKSWWRFWSKKPDIIEEQDQDQVPSVTAVEVVGVIRGSEKPSIFVPANDPESSQWFYIDVPGIARACGIPENTIYIEDINENVNPSNPYPVPKDVNTLIRSSVMPRDHLNYTMTWYSLSAAVTFMAFKRLRQKNKRR
;
A
#
# COMPACT_ATOMS: atom_id res chain seq x y z
N MET A 1 -53.80 14.44 -29.62
CA MET A 1 -54.68 13.56 -30.41
C MET A 1 -54.28 13.69 -31.87
N VAL A 2 -53.87 12.56 -32.49
CA VAL A 2 -53.68 12.32 -33.94
C VAL A 2 -52.49 13.07 -34.60
N SER A 3 -51.58 12.50 -35.40
CA SER A 3 -51.09 11.14 -35.62
C SER A 3 -49.82 11.24 -36.51
N ALA A 4 -48.82 10.43 -36.17
CA ALA A 4 -47.81 9.74 -36.98
C ALA A 4 -47.54 10.07 -38.48
N SER A 5 -46.25 10.14 -38.85
CA SER A 5 -45.62 9.61 -40.10
C SER A 5 -44.17 10.16 -40.21
N THR A 6 -43.10 9.53 -40.69
CA THR A 6 -42.80 8.25 -41.37
C THR A 6 -41.28 8.05 -41.28
N ALA A 7 -40.85 6.79 -41.19
CA ALA A 7 -39.46 6.35 -41.20
C ALA A 7 -38.85 6.20 -42.61
N LYS A 8 -37.52 6.05 -42.64
CA LYS A 8 -36.65 5.40 -43.66
C LYS A 8 -35.98 6.30 -44.71
N SER A 9 -34.64 6.32 -44.67
CA SER A 9 -33.77 6.05 -45.84
C SER A 9 -32.37 5.68 -45.32
N LEU A 10 -32.04 4.39 -45.25
CA LEU A 10 -31.30 3.60 -46.25
C LEU A 10 -29.82 3.97 -46.39
N ALA A 11 -29.01 3.03 -45.90
CA ALA A 11 -27.58 2.89 -46.13
C ALA A 11 -27.23 2.75 -47.61
N LYS A 12 -25.93 3.01 -47.92
CA LYS A 12 -25.00 2.10 -48.65
C LYS A 12 -24.16 2.82 -49.72
N LEU A 13 -22.85 2.95 -49.46
CA LEU A 13 -21.72 2.76 -50.40
C LEU A 13 -20.43 2.94 -49.59
N ARG A 14 -19.64 1.93 -49.19
CA ARG A 14 -18.87 0.89 -49.89
C ARG A 14 -17.60 1.39 -50.61
N ARG A 15 -16.48 1.21 -49.89
CA ARG A 15 -15.14 0.66 -50.27
C ARG A 15 -14.07 1.49 -51.00
N ARG A 16 -12.89 1.45 -50.34
CA ARG A 16 -11.52 1.07 -50.80
C ARG A 16 -10.62 2.09 -51.51
N ARG A 17 -9.51 2.40 -50.82
CA ARG A 17 -8.06 2.30 -51.18
C ARG A 17 -7.32 3.29 -50.25
N GLY A 18 -6.27 2.96 -49.50
CA GLY A 18 -5.01 2.34 -49.90
C GLY A 18 -4.00 3.46 -50.19
N GLY A 19 -3.14 3.82 -49.21
CA GLY A 19 -2.11 4.85 -49.36
C GLY A 19 -1.15 4.87 -48.16
N VAL A 20 0.10 4.51 -48.43
CA VAL A 20 1.27 4.59 -47.55
C VAL A 20 1.93 5.97 -47.72
N VAL A 21 2.76 6.35 -46.73
CA VAL A 21 3.80 7.40 -46.70
C VAL A 21 3.45 8.67 -45.90
N GLY A 22 4.29 8.98 -44.91
CA GLY A 22 4.65 10.38 -44.62
C GLY A 22 4.62 10.82 -43.16
N GLY A 23 5.80 10.77 -42.52
CA GLY A 23 6.36 11.76 -41.58
C GLY A 23 5.44 12.58 -40.66
N GLY A 24 5.60 12.37 -39.36
CA GLY A 24 5.09 13.27 -38.32
C GLY A 24 5.91 13.12 -37.04
N ALA A 25 7.16 13.61 -37.06
CA ALA A 25 7.92 13.83 -35.85
C ALA A 25 7.33 15.04 -35.13
N THR A 26 6.75 14.84 -33.94
CA THR A 26 6.41 15.96 -33.05
C THR A 26 6.92 15.68 -31.63
N LEU A 27 7.86 16.52 -31.26
CA LEU A 27 8.53 16.73 -29.99
C LEU A 27 7.64 16.54 -28.74
N SER A 28 7.97 15.54 -27.92
CA SER A 28 7.66 15.55 -26.48
C SER A 28 8.97 15.72 -25.70
N ARG A 29 9.39 16.99 -25.52
CA ARG A 29 10.31 17.39 -24.45
C ARG A 29 9.46 18.05 -23.36
N ILE A 30 9.13 17.29 -22.33
CA ILE A 30 8.69 17.86 -21.05
C ILE A 30 9.76 17.49 -20.03
N PHE A 31 10.35 18.52 -19.42
CA PHE A 31 11.35 18.44 -18.38
C PHE A 31 10.82 17.66 -17.17
N ALA A 32 11.38 16.48 -16.93
CA ALA A 32 11.29 15.81 -15.63
C ALA A 32 12.34 16.44 -14.70
N VAL A 33 11.93 17.42 -13.88
CA VAL A 33 12.76 17.89 -12.76
C VAL A 33 12.71 16.83 -11.68
N LYS A 34 13.79 16.06 -11.57
CA LYS A 34 14.02 15.04 -10.55
C LYS A 34 14.45 15.77 -9.27
N CYS A 35 13.53 15.99 -8.34
CA CYS A 35 13.85 16.55 -7.02
C CYS A 35 14.58 15.50 -6.17
N VAL A 36 15.89 15.69 -6.02
CA VAL A 36 16.72 15.01 -5.01
C VAL A 36 16.54 15.77 -3.69
N PRO A 37 16.30 15.10 -2.54
CA PRO A 37 16.21 15.79 -1.25
C PRO A 37 17.59 16.31 -0.79
N PRO A 38 17.68 17.50 -0.17
CA PRO A 38 18.95 18.03 0.30
C PRO A 38 19.39 17.35 1.60
N THR A 39 20.69 17.07 1.70
CA THR A 39 21.39 16.65 2.93
C THR A 39 21.43 17.79 3.96
N PRO A 40 21.24 17.52 5.26
CA PRO A 40 21.30 18.56 6.29
C PRO A 40 22.76 18.99 6.57
N PRO A 41 23.02 20.28 6.88
CA PRO A 41 24.35 20.76 7.24
C PRO A 41 24.71 20.41 8.71
N PRO A 42 26.01 20.36 9.06
CA PRO A 42 26.45 20.05 10.42
C PRO A 42 26.20 21.21 11.39
N ILE A 43 25.86 20.87 12.63
CA ILE A 43 25.61 21.78 13.75
C ILE A 43 26.95 22.25 14.33
N PRO A 44 27.25 23.57 14.39
CA PRO A 44 28.37 24.04 15.19
C PRO A 44 27.97 24.15 16.67
N SER A 45 28.75 23.50 17.52
CA SER A 45 28.75 23.64 18.96
C SER A 45 29.41 24.96 19.37
N SER A 46 28.64 25.90 19.92
CA SER A 46 29.18 27.10 20.58
C SER A 46 28.74 27.12 22.04
N SER A 47 29.69 26.84 22.92
CA SER A 47 29.63 27.11 24.35
C SER A 47 29.68 28.62 24.58
N SER A 48 28.63 29.21 25.18
CA SER A 48 28.69 30.56 25.73
C SER A 48 28.56 30.50 27.25
N SER A 49 29.69 30.65 27.93
CA SER A 49 29.76 30.87 29.37
C SER A 49 29.19 32.25 29.69
N PHE A 50 28.20 32.29 30.59
CA PHE A 50 27.74 33.50 31.25
C PHE A 50 28.77 33.90 32.31
N SER A 51 29.21 35.17 32.30
CA SER A 51 29.87 35.75 33.46
C SER A 51 29.38 37.17 33.70
N SER A 52 28.99 37.39 34.95
CA SER A 52 28.33 38.55 35.52
C SER A 52 29.33 39.66 35.91
N ALA A 53 28.80 40.88 36.02
CA ALA A 53 29.37 42.21 36.35
C ALA A 53 30.17 42.30 37.70
N PRO A 54 30.63 43.48 38.25
CA PRO A 54 30.36 44.90 37.90
C PRO A 54 31.48 45.98 38.12
N ALA A 55 31.15 47.22 37.68
CA ALA A 55 31.40 48.59 38.20
C ALA A 55 32.78 49.06 38.77
N ALA A 56 33.31 50.20 38.29
CA ALA A 56 33.11 51.55 38.87
C ALA A 56 34.16 52.62 38.43
N SER A 57 33.66 53.88 38.34
CA SER A 57 34.31 55.19 38.59
C SER A 57 34.98 56.02 37.47
N SER A 58 34.25 57.09 37.10
CA SER A 58 34.58 58.53 37.15
C SER A 58 35.93 59.09 36.64
N ALA A 59 35.90 59.94 35.61
CA ALA A 59 35.95 61.41 35.72
C ALA A 59 36.51 62.13 34.46
N SER A 60 35.81 63.21 34.08
CA SER A 60 36.28 64.47 33.45
C SER A 60 36.78 64.54 31.99
N ASP A 61 35.94 65.22 31.20
CA ASP A 61 36.24 66.43 30.43
C ASP A 61 36.71 66.41 28.95
N ILE A 62 36.07 67.34 28.22
CA ILE A 62 36.38 67.95 26.91
C ILE A 62 35.71 67.34 25.66
N HIS A 63 34.64 68.05 25.24
CA HIS A 63 34.01 68.01 23.92
C HIS A 63 35.01 68.43 22.81
N PRO A 64 34.92 67.86 21.59
CA PRO A 64 34.03 68.50 20.61
C PRO A 64 33.27 67.51 19.70
N LYS A 65 31.94 67.66 19.71
CA LYS A 65 31.02 67.63 18.57
C LYS A 65 31.49 66.88 17.30
N PRO A 66 31.04 65.64 17.06
CA PRO A 66 30.96 65.15 15.69
C PRO A 66 29.67 65.66 15.05
N SER A 67 29.88 66.44 14.00
CA SER A 67 28.92 66.78 12.98
C SER A 67 28.01 65.60 12.63
N SER A 68 26.71 65.86 12.68
CA SER A 68 25.66 65.08 12.05
C SER A 68 25.95 64.89 10.56
N SER A 69 26.67 63.83 10.21
CA SER A 69 26.56 63.23 8.88
C SER A 69 25.35 62.34 8.91
N GLU A 70 24.20 62.91 8.51
CA GLU A 70 23.05 62.15 8.06
C GLU A 70 23.54 61.09 7.07
N ILE A 71 23.60 59.82 7.50
CA ILE A 71 23.44 58.74 6.54
C ILE A 71 21.99 58.86 6.09
N GLN A 72 21.80 59.58 4.98
CA GLN A 72 20.60 59.51 4.16
C GLN A 72 20.46 58.05 3.72
N GLY A 73 19.87 57.25 4.61
CA GLY A 73 19.37 55.93 4.28
C GLY A 73 18.32 56.15 3.22
N GLY A 74 18.70 55.91 1.96
CA GLY A 74 17.82 56.01 0.81
C GLY A 74 16.49 55.36 1.17
N LYS A 75 15.42 56.17 1.18
CA LYS A 75 14.04 55.71 1.26
C LYS A 75 13.78 54.89 -0.01
N ARG A 76 14.24 53.64 0.04
CA ARG A 76 13.97 52.62 -0.96
C ARG A 76 12.47 52.49 -1.05
N ASN A 77 11.97 52.29 -2.26
CA ASN A 77 10.57 52.01 -2.64
C ASN A 77 9.96 50.75 -1.96
N ALA A 78 10.51 50.30 -0.84
CA ALA A 78 10.13 49.15 -0.04
C ALA A 78 8.78 49.32 0.70
N SER A 79 8.22 50.53 0.78
CA SER A 79 6.94 50.76 1.49
C SER A 79 5.71 50.20 0.75
N GLY A 80 5.79 50.00 -0.57
CA GLY A 80 4.69 49.41 -1.35
C GLY A 80 4.69 47.89 -1.26
N TRP A 81 5.85 47.28 -1.54
CA TRP A 81 6.03 45.82 -1.54
C TRP A 81 5.92 45.19 -0.14
N SER A 82 6.37 45.88 0.92
CA SER A 82 6.22 45.39 2.30
C SER A 82 4.77 45.21 2.75
N LYS A 83 3.81 45.93 2.16
CA LYS A 83 2.38 45.76 2.48
C LYS A 83 1.81 44.47 1.87
N TRP A 84 2.27 44.09 0.68
CA TRP A 84 1.86 42.84 0.02
C TRP A 84 2.40 41.60 0.74
N LEU A 85 3.56 41.70 1.38
CA LEU A 85 4.11 40.62 2.20
C LEU A 85 3.19 40.22 3.37
N LEU A 86 2.32 41.12 3.86
CA LEU A 86 1.36 40.79 4.92
C LEU A 86 0.27 39.81 4.45
N PHE A 87 0.00 39.75 3.13
CA PHE A 87 -0.97 38.83 2.54
C PHE A 87 -0.36 37.51 2.11
N LEU A 88 0.97 37.40 2.06
CA LEU A 88 1.67 36.20 1.60
C LEU A 88 1.26 34.93 2.37
N PRO A 89 1.18 34.91 3.71
CA PRO A 89 0.75 33.70 4.41
C PRO A 89 -0.73 33.35 4.15
N GLY A 90 -1.58 34.37 3.92
CA GLY A 90 -2.98 34.18 3.50
C GLY A 90 -3.09 33.54 2.10
N ALA A 91 -2.24 33.96 1.17
CA ALA A 91 -2.17 33.40 -0.18
C ALA A 91 -1.63 31.96 -0.18
N ILE A 92 -0.60 31.67 0.62
CA ILE A 92 -0.05 30.31 0.76
C ILE A 92 -1.11 29.35 1.31
N THR A 93 -1.80 29.73 2.39
CA THR A 93 -2.84 28.90 3.02
C THR A 93 -4.05 28.72 2.10
N PHE A 94 -4.40 29.75 1.31
CA PHE A 94 -5.41 29.60 0.25
C PHE A 94 -4.98 28.56 -0.80
N GLY A 95 -3.73 28.66 -1.29
CA GLY A 95 -3.16 27.70 -2.24
C GLY A 95 -3.15 26.27 -1.70
N LEU A 96 -2.83 26.08 -0.41
CA LEU A 96 -2.94 24.78 0.26
C LEU A 96 -4.38 24.26 0.31
N GLY A 97 -5.35 25.13 0.62
CA GLY A 97 -6.78 24.76 0.60
C GLY A 97 -7.25 24.35 -0.79
N THR A 98 -6.83 25.07 -1.83
CA THR A 98 -7.14 24.70 -3.22
C THR A 98 -6.47 23.39 -3.63
N TRP A 99 -5.21 23.17 -3.26
CA TRP A 99 -4.51 21.90 -3.48
C TRP A 99 -5.23 20.73 -2.81
N GLN A 100 -5.75 20.90 -1.58
CA GLN A 100 -6.52 19.87 -0.88
C GLN A 100 -7.81 19.48 -1.62
N ILE A 101 -8.47 20.42 -2.32
CA ILE A 101 -9.63 20.11 -3.17
C ILE A 101 -9.22 19.21 -4.35
N PHE A 102 -8.20 19.58 -5.11
CA PHE A 102 -7.73 18.74 -6.22
C PHE A 102 -7.29 17.36 -5.74
N ARG A 103 -6.56 17.31 -4.61
CA ARG A 103 -6.13 16.06 -4.01
C ARG A 103 -7.31 15.18 -3.58
N ARG A 104 -8.37 15.78 -3.06
CA ARG A 104 -9.63 15.10 -2.73
C ARG A 104 -10.26 14.48 -3.97
N GLU A 105 -10.33 15.21 -5.09
CA GLU A 105 -10.92 14.70 -6.33
C GLU A 105 -10.13 13.52 -6.91
N ASP A 106 -8.80 13.60 -6.90
CA ASP A 106 -7.95 12.46 -7.28
C ASP A 106 -8.21 11.25 -6.37
N LYS A 107 -8.38 11.52 -5.07
CA LYS A 107 -8.63 10.48 -4.09
C LYS A 107 -9.99 9.81 -4.31
N ILE A 108 -11.04 10.58 -4.60
CA ILE A 108 -12.37 10.07 -4.93
C ILE A 108 -12.30 9.19 -6.17
N LYS A 109 -11.71 9.68 -7.26
CA LYS A 109 -11.57 8.90 -8.51
C LYS A 109 -10.85 7.57 -8.29
N MET A 110 -9.77 7.58 -7.50
CA MET A 110 -9.04 6.35 -7.14
C MET A 110 -9.92 5.38 -6.35
N LEU A 111 -10.68 5.87 -5.36
CA LEU A 111 -11.56 5.03 -4.55
C LEU A 111 -12.71 4.46 -5.38
N GLU A 112 -13.39 5.29 -6.18
CA GLU A 112 -14.44 4.85 -7.09
C GLU A 112 -13.95 3.80 -8.08
N TYR A 113 -12.73 3.98 -8.63
CA TYR A 113 -12.13 2.99 -9.52
C TYR A 113 -11.98 1.63 -8.82
N ARG A 114 -11.44 1.62 -7.59
CA ARG A 114 -11.26 0.38 -6.81
C ARG A 114 -12.59 -0.23 -6.38
N GLU A 115 -13.54 0.59 -5.96
CA GLU A 115 -14.87 0.17 -5.56
C GLU A 115 -15.62 -0.49 -6.71
N LYS A 116 -15.57 0.09 -7.92
CA LYS A 116 -16.13 -0.53 -9.14
C LYS A 116 -15.52 -1.90 -9.41
N ARG A 117 -14.21 -2.07 -9.18
CA ARG A 117 -13.50 -3.37 -9.36
C ARG A 117 -13.95 -4.41 -8.34
N LEU A 118 -14.20 -3.99 -7.11
CA LEU A 118 -14.71 -4.85 -6.03
C LEU A 118 -16.19 -5.23 -6.22
N HIS A 119 -16.98 -4.42 -6.90
CA HIS A 119 -18.41 -4.71 -7.14
C HIS A 119 -18.67 -5.54 -8.39
N MET A 120 -17.67 -5.74 -9.25
CA MET A 120 -17.81 -6.65 -10.38
C MET A 120 -17.92 -8.11 -9.94
N GLU A 121 -18.56 -8.90 -10.79
CA GLU A 121 -18.67 -10.35 -10.59
C GLU A 121 -17.27 -10.99 -10.43
N PRO A 122 -17.10 -11.91 -9.46
CA PRO A 122 -15.86 -12.63 -9.26
C PRO A 122 -15.41 -13.36 -10.53
N LEU A 123 -14.16 -13.13 -10.92
CA LEU A 123 -13.56 -13.88 -12.02
C LEU A 123 -13.24 -15.29 -11.54
N LYS A 124 -13.74 -16.32 -12.24
CA LYS A 124 -13.31 -17.70 -12.02
C LYS A 124 -11.84 -17.83 -12.42
N PHE A 125 -10.97 -17.93 -11.43
CA PHE A 125 -9.53 -17.90 -11.66
C PHE A 125 -9.04 -19.32 -11.96
N SER A 126 -9.25 -19.75 -13.21
CA SER A 126 -8.83 -21.07 -13.71
C SER A 126 -7.82 -21.01 -14.85
N SER A 127 -7.37 -19.81 -15.27
CA SER A 127 -6.57 -19.67 -16.50
C SER A 127 -5.34 -18.75 -16.38
N ALA A 128 -4.22 -19.32 -16.81
CA ALA A 128 -2.89 -18.76 -17.07
C ALA A 128 -2.12 -18.13 -15.88
N SER A 129 -0.80 -18.33 -15.88
CA SER A 129 0.13 -17.55 -15.06
C SER A 129 0.17 -16.15 -15.65
N PRO A 130 -0.40 -15.12 -14.98
CA PRO A 130 -0.36 -13.77 -15.51
C PRO A 130 1.07 -13.24 -15.47
N SER A 131 1.43 -12.45 -16.47
CA SER A 131 2.63 -11.60 -16.40
C SER A 131 2.48 -10.56 -15.27
N SER A 132 3.59 -10.00 -14.78
CA SER A 132 3.55 -8.98 -13.71
C SER A 132 2.69 -7.76 -14.08
N GLU A 133 2.68 -7.37 -15.36
CA GLU A 133 1.89 -6.23 -15.85
C GLU A 133 0.39 -6.52 -15.86
N GLU A 134 0.00 -7.77 -16.15
CA GLU A 134 -1.38 -8.22 -16.05
C GLU A 134 -1.83 -8.28 -14.58
N LEU A 135 -0.94 -8.64 -13.66
CA LEU A 135 -1.23 -8.70 -12.22
C LEU A 135 -1.63 -7.34 -11.65
N ASP A 136 -0.85 -6.30 -11.96
CA ASP A 136 -1.13 -4.92 -11.54
C ASP A 136 -2.47 -4.43 -12.12
N SER A 137 -2.77 -4.83 -13.36
CA SER A 137 -4.06 -4.50 -13.99
C SER A 137 -5.24 -5.17 -13.27
N LEU A 138 -5.04 -6.33 -12.64
CA LEU A 138 -6.05 -7.11 -11.93
C LEU A 138 -6.22 -6.71 -10.45
N GLU A 139 -5.40 -5.79 -9.94
CA GLU A 139 -5.52 -5.32 -8.55
C GLU A 139 -6.97 -4.87 -8.24
N PHE A 140 -7.45 -5.23 -7.04
CA PHE A 140 -8.81 -4.99 -6.57
C PHE A 140 -9.93 -5.76 -7.31
N ARG A 141 -9.62 -6.74 -8.17
CA ARG A 141 -10.64 -7.66 -8.68
C ARG A 141 -10.97 -8.77 -7.70
N LYS A 142 -12.26 -9.05 -7.57
CA LYS A 142 -12.74 -10.29 -6.97
C LYS A 142 -12.43 -11.48 -7.87
N VAL A 143 -11.97 -12.55 -7.26
CA VAL A 143 -11.71 -13.84 -7.89
C VAL A 143 -12.29 -14.98 -7.09
N LEU A 144 -12.63 -16.04 -7.79
CA LEU A 144 -13.03 -17.32 -7.24
C LEU A 144 -11.94 -18.35 -7.55
N CYS A 145 -11.34 -18.92 -6.51
CA CYS A 145 -10.29 -19.93 -6.61
C CYS A 145 -10.76 -21.22 -5.92
N LYS A 146 -10.40 -22.38 -6.49
CA LYS A 146 -10.57 -23.68 -5.80
C LYS A 146 -9.24 -24.41 -5.71
N GLY A 147 -8.94 -25.00 -4.56
CA GLY A 147 -7.70 -25.74 -4.38
C GLY A 147 -7.60 -26.35 -3.00
N VAL A 148 -6.40 -26.78 -2.62
CA VAL A 148 -6.13 -27.34 -1.30
C VAL A 148 -5.05 -26.52 -0.64
N PHE A 149 -5.29 -26.13 0.62
CA PHE A 149 -4.31 -25.37 1.38
C PHE A 149 -3.11 -26.23 1.78
N ASP A 150 -1.91 -25.73 1.49
CA ASP A 150 -0.67 -26.31 2.01
C ASP A 150 -0.35 -25.67 3.36
N GLU A 151 -0.95 -26.21 4.42
CA GLU A 151 -0.83 -25.62 5.76
C GLU A 151 0.60 -25.64 6.30
N LYS A 152 1.42 -26.60 5.88
CA LYS A 152 2.83 -26.74 6.29
C LYS A 152 3.70 -25.55 5.84
N ASN A 153 3.36 -24.98 4.69
CA ASN A 153 4.06 -23.82 4.12
C ASN A 153 3.34 -22.50 4.41
N SER A 154 2.53 -22.44 5.48
CA SER A 154 1.88 -21.20 5.90
C SER A 154 2.87 -20.21 6.51
N ILE A 155 2.76 -18.95 6.14
CA ILE A 155 3.58 -17.85 6.62
C ILE A 155 2.76 -16.91 7.50
N TYR A 156 3.33 -16.55 8.65
CA TYR A 156 2.75 -15.60 9.59
C TYR A 156 3.39 -14.21 9.43
N VAL A 157 2.62 -13.22 9.00
CA VAL A 157 3.10 -11.84 8.81
C VAL A 157 2.61 -10.94 9.95
N GLY A 158 3.52 -10.36 10.72
CA GLY A 158 3.17 -9.46 11.82
C GLY A 158 4.37 -8.80 12.52
N PRO A 159 4.12 -8.02 13.58
CA PRO A 159 2.86 -7.92 14.31
C PRO A 159 1.75 -7.16 13.55
N ARG A 160 0.50 -7.64 13.66
CA ARG A 160 -0.71 -6.96 13.15
C ARG A 160 -1.70 -6.75 14.28
N SER A 161 -2.00 -5.49 14.58
CA SER A 161 -2.96 -5.13 15.63
C SER A 161 -4.39 -5.16 15.10
N ARG A 162 -5.33 -5.66 15.90
CA ARG A 162 -6.76 -5.63 15.63
C ARG A 162 -7.53 -5.31 16.91
N SER A 163 -8.58 -4.48 16.77
CA SER A 163 -9.50 -4.23 17.88
C SER A 163 -10.57 -5.32 17.92
N ILE A 164 -10.69 -5.99 19.06
CA ILE A 164 -11.66 -7.04 19.35
C ILE A 164 -12.39 -6.61 20.62
N SER A 165 -13.70 -6.35 20.51
CA SER A 165 -14.54 -5.91 21.63
C SER A 165 -13.99 -4.69 22.40
N GLY A 166 -13.33 -3.76 21.69
CA GLY A 166 -12.72 -2.56 22.27
C GLY A 166 -11.31 -2.75 22.83
N VAL A 167 -10.80 -3.98 22.87
CA VAL A 167 -9.43 -4.29 23.29
C VAL A 167 -8.55 -4.45 22.05
N THR A 168 -7.39 -3.80 22.01
CA THR A 168 -6.43 -3.99 20.92
C THR A 168 -5.57 -5.21 21.21
N GLU A 169 -5.68 -6.22 20.37
CA GLU A 169 -4.85 -7.41 20.41
C GLU A 169 -3.88 -7.42 19.23
N ASN A 170 -2.66 -7.91 19.46
CA ASN A 170 -1.67 -8.11 18.42
C ASN A 170 -1.69 -9.56 17.96
N GLY A 171 -1.55 -9.78 16.66
CA GLY A 171 -1.55 -11.10 16.04
C GLY A 171 -0.78 -11.09 14.73
N TYR A 172 -1.17 -11.96 13.81
CA TYR A 172 -0.51 -12.14 12.52
C TYR A 172 -1.56 -12.26 11.41
N TYR A 173 -1.19 -11.92 10.18
CA TYR A 173 -1.89 -12.42 9.01
C TYR A 173 -1.35 -13.79 8.64
N LEU A 174 -2.25 -14.74 8.41
CA LEU A 174 -1.93 -16.10 7.99
C LEU A 174 -2.01 -16.18 6.47
N ILE A 175 -0.87 -16.35 5.82
CA ILE A 175 -0.77 -16.50 4.37
C ILE A 175 -0.46 -17.96 4.06
N THR A 176 -1.36 -18.63 3.34
CA THR A 176 -1.22 -20.05 3.02
C THR A 176 -1.30 -20.25 1.51
N PRO A 177 -0.37 -21.02 0.90
CA PRO A 177 -0.47 -21.41 -0.50
C PRO A 177 -1.72 -22.28 -0.75
N LEU A 178 -2.51 -21.91 -1.75
CA LEU A 178 -3.61 -22.69 -2.28
C LEU A 178 -3.10 -23.44 -3.52
N MET A 179 -3.00 -24.77 -3.39
CA MET A 179 -2.40 -25.66 -4.38
C MET A 179 -3.45 -26.22 -5.36
N PRO A 180 -3.04 -26.47 -6.62
CA PRO A 180 -3.89 -27.11 -7.62
C PRO A 180 -4.28 -28.54 -7.20
N VAL A 181 -5.53 -28.93 -7.44
CA VAL A 181 -6.01 -30.30 -7.22
C VAL A 181 -6.00 -31.07 -8.54
N PRO A 182 -5.25 -32.20 -8.63
CA PRO A 182 -5.29 -33.06 -9.81
C PRO A 182 -6.73 -33.52 -10.11
N ASN A 183 -7.11 -33.57 -11.39
CA ASN A 183 -8.42 -34.04 -11.86
C ASN A 183 -9.63 -33.17 -11.46
N CYS A 184 -9.42 -31.94 -10.95
CA CYS A 184 -10.49 -30.96 -10.73
C CYS A 184 -10.38 -29.79 -11.73
N PRO A 185 -11.25 -29.71 -12.75
CA PRO A 185 -11.15 -28.68 -13.79
C PRO A 185 -11.40 -27.25 -13.26
N ASP A 186 -12.15 -27.13 -12.17
CA ASP A 186 -12.43 -25.85 -11.50
C ASP A 186 -11.31 -25.41 -10.55
N SER A 187 -10.27 -26.24 -10.36
CA SER A 187 -9.15 -25.90 -9.48
C SER A 187 -8.21 -24.88 -10.14
N VAL A 188 -7.49 -24.13 -9.31
CA VAL A 188 -6.38 -23.29 -9.75
C VAL A 188 -5.38 -24.15 -10.54
N ARG A 189 -4.80 -23.59 -11.60
CA ARG A 189 -3.77 -24.29 -12.40
C ARG A 189 -2.37 -24.12 -11.84
N PHE A 190 -2.15 -23.01 -11.14
CA PHE A 190 -0.89 -22.64 -10.51
C PHE A 190 -1.16 -22.31 -9.03
N PRO A 191 -0.17 -22.48 -8.14
CA PRO A 191 -0.29 -22.08 -6.74
C PRO A 191 -0.66 -20.59 -6.61
N VAL A 192 -1.57 -20.29 -5.69
CA VAL A 192 -2.02 -18.92 -5.35
C VAL A 192 -1.73 -18.67 -3.87
N LEU A 193 -1.16 -17.51 -3.53
CA LEU A 193 -1.00 -17.11 -2.12
C LEU A 193 -2.31 -16.51 -1.62
N VAL A 194 -2.85 -17.05 -0.53
CA VAL A 194 -4.10 -16.58 0.07
C VAL A 194 -3.80 -16.08 1.47
N ASN A 195 -4.05 -14.80 1.73
CA ASN A 195 -4.14 -14.31 3.10
C ASN A 195 -5.52 -14.67 3.64
N ARG A 196 -5.57 -15.69 4.50
CA ARG A 196 -6.78 -16.23 5.12
C ARG A 196 -7.34 -15.33 6.21
N GLY A 197 -6.57 -14.32 6.63
CA GLY A 197 -6.99 -13.33 7.62
C GLY A 197 -6.13 -13.30 8.88
N TRP A 198 -6.66 -12.62 9.89
CA TRP A 198 -5.98 -12.36 11.16
C TRP A 198 -6.13 -13.52 12.13
N VAL A 199 -5.04 -13.87 12.81
CA VAL A 199 -5.00 -14.86 13.91
C VAL A 199 -4.31 -14.25 15.15
N PRO A 200 -4.73 -14.61 16.37
CA PRO A 200 -4.07 -14.18 17.60
C PRO A 200 -2.69 -14.84 17.75
N ARG A 201 -1.86 -14.36 18.67
CA ARG A 201 -0.49 -14.91 18.82
C ARG A 201 -0.49 -16.38 19.21
N SER A 202 -1.41 -16.77 20.09
CA SER A 202 -1.56 -18.15 20.58
C SER A 202 -1.84 -19.16 19.47
N TRP A 203 -2.29 -18.71 18.30
CA TRP A 203 -2.50 -19.57 17.14
C TRP A 203 -1.19 -20.05 16.50
N LYS A 204 -0.15 -19.20 16.51
CA LYS A 204 1.19 -19.56 16.03
C LYS A 204 1.83 -20.59 16.97
N ASP A 205 1.67 -20.40 18.27
CA ASP A 205 2.28 -21.26 19.29
C ASP A 205 1.72 -22.69 19.20
N LYS A 206 0.40 -22.83 19.08
CA LYS A 206 -0.25 -24.15 18.88
C LYS A 206 0.24 -24.90 17.64
N PHE A 207 0.51 -24.19 16.54
CA PHE A 207 1.00 -24.82 15.32
C PHE A 207 2.44 -25.33 15.50
N ILE A 208 3.27 -24.58 16.21
CA ILE A 208 4.64 -24.98 16.57
C ILE A 208 4.61 -26.21 17.49
N GLU A 209 3.78 -26.18 18.54
CA GLU A 209 3.60 -27.29 19.49
C GLU A 209 3.10 -28.56 18.78
N ALA A 210 2.05 -28.45 17.94
CA ALA A 210 1.52 -29.58 17.18
C ALA A 210 2.54 -30.17 16.17
N SER A 211 3.45 -29.34 15.65
CA SER A 211 4.53 -29.79 14.77
C SER A 211 5.65 -30.51 15.51
N GLN A 212 5.80 -30.27 16.82
CA GLN A 212 6.80 -30.90 17.69
C GLN A 212 6.28 -32.23 18.29
N ASP A 213 5.01 -32.27 18.72
CA ASP A 213 4.37 -33.47 19.29
C ASP A 213 4.17 -34.61 18.27
N GLY A 214 4.21 -34.32 16.96
CA GLY A 214 4.23 -35.35 15.92
C GLY A 214 5.54 -36.15 15.82
N GLY A 215 6.56 -35.81 16.62
CA GLY A 215 7.88 -36.44 16.60
C GLY A 215 8.16 -37.45 17.73
N GLU A 216 7.30 -37.55 18.76
CA GLU A 216 7.53 -38.46 19.90
C GLU A 216 6.47 -39.57 19.96
N GLN A 217 6.55 -40.52 19.02
CA GLN A 217 6.06 -41.87 19.26
C GLN A 217 7.24 -42.77 19.63
N SER A 218 7.35 -43.01 20.94
CA SER A 218 7.90 -44.19 21.61
C SER A 218 8.77 -45.13 20.75
N SER A 219 10.08 -45.05 20.91
CA SER A 219 10.94 -46.23 20.77
C SER A 219 12.24 -46.06 21.56
N ASP A 220 12.24 -46.56 22.80
CA ASP A 220 13.47 -46.99 23.45
C ASP A 220 14.06 -48.19 22.67
N ARG A 221 14.87 -47.91 21.65
CA ARG A 221 16.08 -48.68 21.31
C ARG A 221 16.97 -47.91 20.33
N PRO A 222 18.31 -48.03 20.44
CA PRO A 222 19.21 -47.09 19.81
C PRO A 222 19.49 -47.48 18.34
N PRO A 223 19.68 -46.51 17.43
CA PRO A 223 20.40 -46.76 16.19
C PRO A 223 21.87 -46.38 16.36
N SER A 224 22.73 -47.22 15.80
CA SER A 224 24.12 -46.90 15.47
C SER A 224 24.34 -47.31 14.00
N PRO A 225 25.36 -46.78 13.30
CA PRO A 225 25.18 -45.62 12.44
C PRO A 225 25.59 -45.89 10.99
N SER A 226 24.99 -45.15 10.07
CA SER A 226 25.48 -44.76 8.73
C SER A 226 24.22 -44.38 7.93
N GLU A 227 24.16 -43.30 7.16
CA GLU A 227 25.08 -42.95 6.10
C GLU A 227 25.11 -41.43 5.85
N ALA A 228 26.27 -41.01 5.36
CA ALA A 228 26.50 -39.72 4.76
C ALA A 228 25.71 -39.55 3.45
N GLY A 229 25.36 -38.29 3.17
CA GLY A 229 25.54 -37.67 1.86
C GLY A 229 24.68 -38.21 0.71
N GLY A 230 23.63 -37.47 0.36
CA GLY A 230 22.97 -37.68 -0.93
C GLY A 230 21.88 -36.66 -1.20
N THR A 231 22.26 -35.55 -1.84
CA THR A 231 21.36 -34.60 -2.49
C THR A 231 20.31 -35.34 -3.32
N LYS A 232 19.01 -35.19 -3.01
CA LYS A 232 17.93 -35.81 -3.80
C LYS A 232 17.01 -34.76 -4.40
N SER A 233 17.32 -34.51 -5.68
CA SER A 233 16.50 -33.87 -6.70
C SER A 233 15.06 -34.41 -6.73
N TRP A 234 14.12 -33.57 -6.30
CA TRP A 234 12.69 -33.87 -6.19
C TRP A 234 11.95 -34.06 -7.54
N TRP A 235 12.60 -33.69 -8.65
CA TRP A 235 12.01 -33.72 -10.00
C TRP A 235 11.90 -35.11 -10.64
N ARG A 236 12.46 -36.17 -10.04
CA ARG A 236 12.41 -37.55 -10.61
C ARG A 236 11.16 -38.35 -10.24
N PHE A 237 10.22 -37.79 -9.48
CA PHE A 237 8.98 -38.50 -9.08
C PHE A 237 7.83 -38.34 -10.09
N TRP A 238 7.87 -37.34 -10.95
CA TRP A 238 6.73 -36.97 -11.82
C TRP A 238 6.85 -37.46 -13.27
N SER A 239 7.70 -38.45 -13.54
CA SER A 239 7.84 -39.05 -14.87
C SER A 239 8.00 -40.56 -14.79
N LYS A 240 6.92 -41.26 -14.42
CA LYS A 240 6.70 -42.64 -14.81
C LYS A 240 5.24 -42.80 -15.25
N LYS A 241 5.06 -43.21 -16.51
CA LYS A 241 3.77 -43.73 -17.00
C LYS A 241 3.47 -45.05 -16.27
N PRO A 242 2.23 -45.35 -15.87
CA PRO A 242 1.89 -46.69 -15.47
C PRO A 242 1.59 -47.54 -16.71
N ASP A 243 2.13 -48.75 -16.71
CA ASP A 243 1.70 -49.83 -17.60
C ASP A 243 0.31 -50.33 -17.17
N ILE A 244 -0.47 -50.71 -18.17
CA ILE A 244 -1.85 -51.17 -18.10
C ILE A 244 -1.90 -52.53 -17.41
N ILE A 245 -2.62 -52.62 -16.30
CA ILE A 245 -3.24 -53.87 -15.81
C ILE A 245 -4.63 -53.52 -15.29
N GLU A 246 -5.65 -54.04 -15.98
CA GLU A 246 -7.02 -54.11 -15.49
C GLU A 246 -7.08 -55.09 -14.31
N GLU A 247 -7.65 -54.67 -13.18
CA GLU A 247 -8.84 -55.25 -12.55
C GLU A 247 -8.99 -54.76 -11.10
N GLN A 248 -10.25 -54.45 -10.79
CA GLN A 248 -10.89 -54.24 -9.48
C GLN A 248 -10.01 -54.33 -8.22
N ASP A 249 -9.76 -53.17 -7.59
CA ASP A 249 -10.02 -53.02 -6.16
C ASP A 249 -10.26 -51.55 -5.80
N GLN A 250 -11.33 -51.36 -5.02
CA GLN A 250 -11.94 -50.08 -4.69
C GLN A 250 -11.33 -49.58 -3.37
N ASP A 251 -10.05 -49.22 -3.39
CA ASP A 251 -9.38 -48.67 -2.21
C ASP A 251 -9.44 -47.13 -2.17
N GLN A 252 -9.89 -46.65 -1.02
CA GLN A 252 -10.09 -45.26 -0.65
C GLN A 252 -8.83 -44.43 -0.82
N VAL A 253 -8.72 -43.70 -1.93
CA VAL A 253 -7.86 -42.51 -2.01
C VAL A 253 -8.47 -41.47 -1.07
N PRO A 254 -7.74 -40.90 -0.09
CA PRO A 254 -8.29 -39.87 0.78
C PRO A 254 -8.82 -38.74 -0.09
N SER A 255 -10.13 -38.49 -0.03
CA SER A 255 -10.75 -37.41 -0.80
C SER A 255 -10.20 -36.09 -0.29
N VAL A 256 -9.19 -35.55 -0.97
CA VAL A 256 -8.67 -34.24 -0.63
C VAL A 256 -9.77 -33.23 -0.95
N THR A 257 -10.50 -32.79 0.08
CA THR A 257 -11.63 -31.89 -0.10
C THR A 257 -11.11 -30.53 -0.55
N ALA A 258 -11.36 -30.18 -1.81
CA ALA A 258 -11.03 -28.89 -2.34
C ALA A 258 -11.84 -27.79 -1.64
N VAL A 259 -11.14 -26.72 -1.26
CA VAL A 259 -11.73 -25.53 -0.65
C VAL A 259 -11.96 -24.47 -1.73
N GLU A 260 -13.11 -23.81 -1.66
CA GLU A 260 -13.45 -22.65 -2.48
C GLU A 260 -13.14 -21.36 -1.72
N VAL A 261 -12.39 -20.46 -2.36
CA VAL A 261 -11.96 -19.18 -1.80
C VAL A 261 -12.46 -18.06 -2.69
N VAL A 262 -13.23 -17.14 -2.11
CA VAL A 262 -13.59 -15.86 -2.73
C VAL A 262 -12.62 -14.82 -2.19
N GLY A 263 -11.78 -14.28 -3.05
CA GLY A 263 -10.74 -13.33 -2.64
C GLY A 263 -10.64 -12.10 -3.51
N VAL A 264 -9.85 -11.13 -3.07
CA VAL A 264 -9.53 -9.92 -3.83
C VAL A 264 -8.04 -9.91 -4.16
N ILE A 265 -7.69 -9.74 -5.44
CA ILE A 265 -6.29 -9.64 -5.88
C ILE A 265 -5.64 -8.37 -5.30
N ARG A 266 -4.46 -8.55 -4.72
CA ARG A 266 -3.62 -7.48 -4.16
C ARG A 266 -2.15 -7.71 -4.54
N GLY A 267 -1.36 -6.64 -4.56
CA GLY A 267 0.09 -6.73 -4.67
C GLY A 267 0.80 -6.72 -3.31
N SER A 268 2.15 -6.73 -3.35
CA SER A 268 2.99 -6.54 -2.15
C SER A 268 2.69 -5.22 -1.45
N GLU A 269 2.86 -5.23 -0.13
CA GLU A 269 2.78 -4.04 0.70
C GLU A 269 4.04 -3.19 0.56
N LYS A 270 3.89 -1.87 0.62
CA LYS A 270 5.01 -0.93 0.65
C LYS A 270 5.30 -0.58 2.12
N PRO A 271 6.38 -1.12 2.72
CA PRO A 271 6.68 -0.86 4.12
C PRO A 271 7.08 0.60 4.36
N SER A 272 6.87 1.06 5.59
CA SER A 272 7.40 2.33 6.08
C SER A 272 8.89 2.20 6.41
N ILE A 273 9.62 3.32 6.45
CA ILE A 273 11.05 3.37 6.79
C ILE A 273 11.39 2.85 8.20
N PHE A 274 10.38 2.72 9.07
CA PHE A 274 10.54 2.21 10.44
C PHE A 274 10.22 0.71 10.57
N VAL A 275 9.73 0.08 9.50
CA VAL A 275 9.43 -1.36 9.51
C VAL A 275 10.72 -2.11 9.18
N PRO A 276 11.14 -3.09 10.02
CA PRO A 276 12.31 -3.92 9.71
C PRO A 276 12.13 -4.71 8.41
N ALA A 277 13.25 -5.11 7.80
CA ALA A 277 13.24 -6.00 6.64
C ALA A 277 12.72 -7.39 7.04
N ASN A 278 12.03 -8.07 6.12
CA ASN A 278 11.68 -9.47 6.29
C ASN A 278 12.94 -10.33 6.29
N ASP A 279 12.94 -11.40 7.09
CA ASP A 279 13.99 -12.42 7.14
C ASP A 279 13.37 -13.81 6.91
N PRO A 280 13.44 -14.31 5.65
CA PRO A 280 12.92 -15.62 5.30
C PRO A 280 13.61 -16.79 6.03
N GLU A 281 14.90 -16.66 6.37
CA GLU A 281 15.67 -17.74 6.98
C GLU A 281 15.20 -18.03 8.41
N SER A 282 14.91 -16.96 9.17
CA SER A 282 14.33 -17.07 10.52
C SER A 282 12.79 -17.09 10.53
N SER A 283 12.14 -17.13 9.37
CA SER A 283 10.68 -17.06 9.23
C SER A 283 10.05 -15.82 9.90
N GLN A 284 10.75 -14.68 9.85
CA GLN A 284 10.30 -13.40 10.38
C GLN A 284 9.78 -12.49 9.26
N TRP A 285 8.47 -12.22 9.26
CA TRP A 285 7.81 -11.42 8.24
C TRP A 285 7.04 -10.26 8.87
N PHE A 286 7.44 -9.04 8.54
CA PHE A 286 6.84 -7.79 9.07
C PHE A 286 5.84 -7.16 8.10
N TYR A 287 6.06 -7.31 6.80
CA TYR A 287 5.18 -6.82 5.74
C TYR A 287 4.96 -7.88 4.66
N ILE A 288 3.88 -7.72 3.90
CA ILE A 288 3.54 -8.69 2.84
C ILE A 288 4.44 -8.44 1.63
N ASP A 289 5.41 -9.32 1.41
CA ASP A 289 6.25 -9.35 0.22
C ASP A 289 5.93 -10.59 -0.61
N VAL A 290 5.11 -10.44 -1.65
CA VAL A 290 4.56 -11.56 -2.42
C VAL A 290 5.66 -12.43 -3.05
N PRO A 291 6.66 -11.88 -3.79
CA PRO A 291 7.77 -12.67 -4.31
C PRO A 291 8.60 -13.37 -3.22
N GLY A 292 8.89 -12.67 -2.12
CA GLY A 292 9.65 -13.23 -1.00
C GLY A 292 8.92 -14.40 -0.34
N ILE A 293 7.62 -14.24 -0.06
CA ILE A 293 6.77 -15.28 0.53
C ILE A 293 6.65 -16.46 -0.43
N ALA A 294 6.42 -16.21 -1.71
CA ALA A 294 6.37 -17.26 -2.73
C ALA A 294 7.65 -18.10 -2.75
N ARG A 295 8.81 -17.45 -2.71
CA ARG A 295 10.11 -18.14 -2.64
C ARG A 295 10.26 -18.98 -1.37
N ALA A 296 9.84 -18.45 -0.22
CA ALA A 296 9.88 -19.18 1.05
C ALA A 296 8.95 -20.41 1.06
N CYS A 297 7.80 -20.32 0.38
CA CYS A 297 6.88 -21.44 0.18
C CYS A 297 7.30 -22.39 -0.96
N GLY A 298 8.40 -22.12 -1.68
CA GLY A 298 8.86 -22.96 -2.79
C GLY A 298 7.99 -22.88 -4.06
N ILE A 299 7.23 -21.80 -4.24
CA ILE A 299 6.35 -21.57 -5.40
C ILE A 299 6.87 -20.41 -6.27
N PRO A 300 6.39 -20.25 -7.52
CA PRO A 300 6.88 -19.20 -8.42
C PRO A 300 6.68 -17.77 -7.90
N GLU A 301 7.68 -16.90 -8.09
CA GLU A 301 7.64 -15.51 -7.58
C GLU A 301 6.56 -14.63 -8.22
N ASN A 302 6.06 -15.02 -9.39
CA ASN A 302 4.96 -14.35 -10.09
C ASN A 302 3.57 -14.87 -9.67
N THR A 303 3.49 -15.62 -8.56
CA THR A 303 2.23 -16.10 -8.01
C THR A 303 1.33 -14.94 -7.60
N ILE A 304 0.04 -15.08 -7.90
CA ILE A 304 -0.98 -14.15 -7.45
C ILE A 304 -1.15 -14.22 -5.93
N TYR A 305 -1.30 -13.06 -5.33
CA TYR A 305 -1.71 -12.89 -3.96
C TYR A 305 -3.15 -12.39 -3.87
N ILE A 306 -3.97 -13.08 -3.07
CA ILE A 306 -5.36 -12.69 -2.79
C ILE A 306 -5.59 -12.53 -1.29
N GLU A 307 -6.41 -11.53 -0.94
CA GLU A 307 -6.98 -11.40 0.40
C GLU A 307 -8.31 -12.17 0.40
N ASP A 308 -8.44 -13.16 1.29
CA ASP A 308 -9.72 -13.83 1.51
C ASP A 308 -10.73 -12.81 2.06
N ILE A 309 -11.96 -12.86 1.52
CA ILE A 309 -13.08 -12.01 1.90
C ILE A 309 -14.32 -12.83 2.28
N ASN A 310 -14.15 -14.13 2.54
CA ASN A 310 -15.26 -14.99 2.92
C ASN A 310 -15.84 -14.57 4.29
N GLU A 311 -17.09 -14.13 4.30
CA GLU A 311 -17.78 -13.70 5.53
C GLU A 311 -18.34 -14.90 6.34
N ASN A 312 -18.34 -16.11 5.76
CA ASN A 312 -18.90 -17.31 6.39
C ASN A 312 -17.91 -17.95 7.37
N VAL A 313 -17.64 -17.26 8.48
CA VAL A 313 -16.82 -17.80 9.58
C VAL A 313 -17.69 -18.68 10.47
N ASN A 314 -17.26 -19.93 10.69
CA ASN A 314 -17.93 -20.83 11.63
C ASN A 314 -17.76 -20.31 13.07
N PRO A 315 -18.85 -20.07 13.83
CA PRO A 315 -18.75 -19.57 15.22
C PRO A 315 -17.89 -20.44 16.14
N SER A 316 -17.82 -21.75 15.89
CA SER A 316 -17.02 -22.69 16.68
C SER A 316 -15.52 -22.61 16.39
N ASN A 317 -15.12 -22.07 15.23
CA ASN A 317 -13.72 -21.81 14.88
C ASN A 317 -13.60 -20.41 14.26
N PRO A 318 -13.53 -19.36 15.09
CA PRO A 318 -13.62 -17.97 14.62
C PRO A 318 -12.38 -17.49 13.86
N TYR A 319 -11.29 -18.27 13.85
CA TYR A 319 -10.03 -17.90 13.22
C TYR A 319 -9.70 -18.84 12.05
N PRO A 320 -8.96 -18.37 11.03
CA PRO A 320 -8.53 -16.99 10.81
C PRO A 320 -9.70 -16.07 10.46
N VAL A 321 -9.61 -14.78 10.83
CA VAL A 321 -10.67 -13.82 10.53
C VAL A 321 -10.30 -13.01 9.29
N PRO A 322 -11.06 -13.15 8.18
CA PRO A 322 -10.77 -12.46 6.93
C PRO A 322 -10.81 -10.93 7.06
N LYS A 323 -10.14 -10.25 6.12
CA LYS A 323 -10.22 -8.78 6.05
C LYS A 323 -11.58 -8.38 5.49
N ASP A 324 -12.17 -7.34 6.07
CA ASP A 324 -13.36 -6.71 5.50
C ASP A 324 -13.00 -6.04 4.17
N VAL A 325 -13.83 -6.24 3.15
CA VAL A 325 -13.69 -5.68 1.81
C VAL A 325 -13.49 -4.16 1.87
N ASN A 326 -14.19 -3.45 2.76
CA ASN A 326 -14.07 -2.00 2.89
C ASN A 326 -12.69 -1.57 3.41
N THR A 327 -12.05 -2.40 4.21
CA THR A 327 -10.70 -2.12 4.72
C THR A 327 -9.65 -2.21 3.62
N LEU A 328 -9.90 -2.96 2.55
CA LEU A 328 -8.98 -3.11 1.41
C LEU A 328 -8.84 -1.81 0.60
N ILE A 329 -9.88 -0.98 0.53
CA ILE A 329 -9.85 0.32 -0.17
C ILE A 329 -9.55 1.49 0.77
N ARG A 330 -9.59 1.25 2.08
CA ARG A 330 -9.29 2.27 3.08
C ARG A 330 -7.82 2.66 3.02
N SER A 331 -7.56 3.95 3.18
CA SER A 331 -6.21 4.49 3.37
C SER A 331 -6.19 5.43 4.57
N SER A 332 -4.99 5.86 4.97
CA SER A 332 -4.80 6.75 6.12
C SER A 332 -5.52 8.09 6.00
N VAL A 333 -5.58 8.66 4.79
CA VAL A 333 -6.27 9.93 4.52
C VAL A 333 -7.41 9.70 3.54
N MET A 334 -8.63 10.02 3.95
CA MET A 334 -9.87 9.86 3.17
C MET A 334 -10.35 11.20 2.56
N PRO A 335 -11.26 11.16 1.56
CA PRO A 335 -11.82 12.39 0.96
C PRO A 335 -12.47 13.34 1.97
N ARG A 336 -13.06 12.80 3.05
CA ARG A 336 -13.62 13.62 4.14
C ARG A 336 -12.54 14.34 4.93
N ASP A 337 -11.38 13.70 5.16
CA ASP A 337 -10.25 14.34 5.84
C ASP A 337 -9.69 15.48 5.00
N HIS A 338 -9.55 15.29 3.69
CA HIS A 338 -9.17 16.36 2.77
C HIS A 338 -10.16 17.53 2.82
N LEU A 339 -11.47 17.26 2.90
CA LEU A 339 -12.49 18.30 3.03
C LEU A 339 -12.35 19.07 4.37
N ASN A 340 -12.12 18.38 5.47
CA ASN A 340 -11.87 19.00 6.77
C ASN A 340 -10.63 19.90 6.70
N TYR A 341 -9.53 19.42 6.11
CA TYR A 341 -8.33 20.24 5.91
C TYR A 341 -8.60 21.45 5.02
N THR A 342 -9.37 21.30 3.93
CA THR A 342 -9.77 22.43 3.08
C THR A 342 -10.46 23.53 3.90
N MET A 343 -11.40 23.16 4.78
CA MET A 343 -12.09 24.14 5.64
C MET A 343 -11.11 24.82 6.60
N THR A 344 -10.18 24.08 7.21
CA THR A 344 -9.14 24.63 8.08
C THR A 344 -8.26 25.63 7.33
N TRP A 345 -7.77 25.28 6.15
CA TRP A 345 -6.87 26.14 5.36
C TRP A 345 -7.55 27.41 4.87
N TYR A 346 -8.80 27.33 4.42
CA TYR A 346 -9.56 28.52 4.02
C TYR A 346 -9.95 29.40 5.21
N SER A 347 -10.25 28.82 6.37
CA SER A 347 -10.50 29.60 7.59
C SER A 347 -9.24 30.36 8.04
N LEU A 348 -8.08 29.70 8.01
CA LEU A 348 -6.80 30.33 8.32
C LEU A 348 -6.44 31.42 7.30
N SER A 349 -6.65 31.17 6.02
CA SER A 349 -6.44 32.15 4.95
C SER A 349 -7.30 33.40 5.15
N ALA A 350 -8.60 33.23 5.45
CA ALA A 350 -9.51 34.32 5.73
C ALA A 350 -9.08 35.13 6.97
N ALA A 351 -8.72 34.45 8.06
CA ALA A 351 -8.28 35.09 9.30
C ALA A 351 -7.00 35.92 9.10
N VAL A 352 -5.98 35.35 8.45
CA VAL A 352 -4.71 36.04 8.17
C VAL A 352 -4.92 37.24 7.24
N THR A 353 -5.69 37.05 6.18
CA THR A 353 -6.03 38.11 5.22
C THR A 353 -6.80 39.25 5.92
N PHE A 354 -7.74 38.92 6.80
CA PHE A 354 -8.48 39.90 7.60
C PHE A 354 -7.57 40.67 8.56
N MET A 355 -6.65 39.99 9.24
CA MET A 355 -5.66 40.64 10.12
C MET A 355 -4.74 41.59 9.34
N ALA A 356 -4.26 41.18 8.17
CA ALA A 356 -3.47 42.03 7.27
C ALA A 356 -4.25 43.27 6.85
N PHE A 357 -5.52 43.10 6.46
CA PHE A 357 -6.41 44.19 6.09
C PHE A 357 -6.66 45.16 7.26
N LYS A 358 -6.97 44.65 8.46
CA LYS A 358 -7.19 45.46 9.67
C LYS A 358 -5.93 46.27 10.04
N ARG A 359 -4.75 45.65 9.95
CA ARG A 359 -3.45 46.30 10.21
C ARG A 359 -3.20 47.46 9.25
N LEU A 360 -3.51 47.30 7.97
CA LEU A 360 -3.37 48.37 6.97
C LEU A 360 -4.38 49.50 7.19
N ARG A 361 -5.63 49.20 7.55
CA ARG A 361 -6.65 50.22 7.88
C ARG A 361 -6.33 51.03 9.14
N GLN A 362 -5.82 50.40 10.20
CA GLN A 362 -5.46 51.10 11.44
C GLN A 362 -4.36 52.15 11.23
N LYS A 363 -3.41 51.89 10.32
CA LYS A 363 -2.34 52.84 10.02
C LYS A 363 -2.84 54.08 9.27
N ASN A 364 -3.87 53.93 8.43
CA ASN A 364 -4.49 55.05 7.71
C ASN A 364 -5.37 55.93 8.60
N LYS A 365 -5.83 55.44 9.76
CA LYS A 365 -6.59 56.24 10.75
C LYS A 365 -5.71 57.00 11.75
N ARG A 366 -4.43 56.65 11.86
CA ARG A 366 -3.46 57.25 12.81
C ARG A 366 -2.51 58.25 12.14
N ARG A 367 -2.65 58.45 10.84
CA ARG A 367 -2.03 59.52 10.04
C ARG A 367 -3.12 60.49 9.66
#